data_AF-A0A9P0G9T7-F1
#
_entry.id   AF-A0A9P0G9T7-F1
#
_cell.length_a   1.000
_cell.length_b   1.000
_cell.length_c   1.000
_cell.angle_alpha   90.00
_cell.angle_beta   90.00
_cell.angle_gamma   90.00
#
_symmetry.space_group_name_H-M   'P 1'
#
loop_
_entity.id
_entity.type
_entity.pdbx_description
1 polymer ?
#
loop_
_entity_poly.entity_id
_entity_poly.type
_entity_poly.pdbx_seq_one_letter_code
_entity_poly.pdbx_strand_id
1 'polypeptide(L)'
;MVQKVKCRNHLLRNFCNKIADVCSRAGFGTKDLRMKVKSNILKLKTADTKAIKFRKNEEGFDHSQKSVNLKNDLLNILQHEFEEHEKCVLKYFCTKTAPDSDNLIPTLKKCGLYQKLMEFW
;
A
#
# COMPACT_ATOMS: atom_id res chain seq x y z
N MET A 1 -6.48 -26.36 -11.32
CA MET A 1 -6.66 -24.91 -11.64
C MET A 1 -6.35 -24.04 -10.41
N VAL A 2 -5.06 -23.93 -10.00
CA VAL A 2 -4.66 -23.34 -8.70
C VAL A 2 -3.60 -22.22 -8.86
N GLN A 3 -3.54 -21.53 -10.00
CA GLN A 3 -2.47 -20.55 -10.26
C GLN A 3 -2.88 -19.09 -10.02
N LYS A 4 -4.15 -18.71 -10.21
CA LYS A 4 -4.55 -17.29 -10.19
C LYS A 4 -4.63 -16.65 -8.79
N VAL A 5 -4.96 -17.42 -7.74
CA VAL A 5 -5.04 -16.92 -6.36
C VAL A 5 -3.65 -16.76 -5.73
N LYS A 6 -2.69 -17.60 -6.13
CA LYS A 6 -1.31 -17.55 -5.64
C LYS A 6 -0.64 -16.23 -6.02
N CYS A 7 -0.87 -15.71 -7.23
CA CYS A 7 -0.27 -14.45 -7.69
C CYS A 7 -0.72 -13.23 -6.87
N ARG A 8 -1.99 -13.13 -6.44
CA ARG A 8 -2.47 -11.99 -5.64
C ARG A 8 -1.84 -11.95 -4.25
N ASN A 9 -1.87 -13.09 -3.54
CA ASN A 9 -1.29 -13.16 -2.19
C ASN A 9 0.24 -13.06 -2.22
N HIS A 10 0.87 -13.49 -3.32
CA HIS A 10 2.29 -13.37 -3.55
C HIS A 10 2.72 -11.93 -3.84
N LEU A 11 2.00 -11.17 -4.67
CA LEU A 11 2.31 -9.76 -4.97
C LEU A 11 2.33 -8.92 -3.67
N LEU A 12 1.36 -9.16 -2.80
CA LEU A 12 1.14 -8.43 -1.55
C LEU A 12 2.16 -8.78 -0.47
N ARG A 13 2.43 -10.07 -0.31
CA ARG A 13 3.49 -10.52 0.60
C ARG A 13 4.85 -10.04 0.11
N ASN A 14 5.07 -9.97 -1.20
CA ASN A 14 6.27 -9.35 -1.78
C ASN A 14 6.32 -7.85 -1.45
N PHE A 15 5.21 -7.13 -1.62
CA PHE A 15 5.10 -5.70 -1.35
C PHE A 15 5.39 -5.34 0.12
N CYS A 16 4.68 -5.94 1.07
CA CYS A 16 4.92 -5.71 2.50
C CYS A 16 6.33 -6.14 2.94
N ASN A 17 6.85 -7.26 2.42
CA ASN A 17 8.21 -7.71 2.73
C ASN A 17 9.26 -6.78 2.13
N LYS A 18 9.00 -6.18 0.96
CA LYS A 18 9.90 -5.20 0.34
C LYS A 18 9.89 -3.88 1.08
N ILE A 19 8.74 -3.40 1.56
CA ILE A 19 8.71 -2.24 2.47
C ILE A 19 9.55 -2.54 3.72
N ALA A 20 9.37 -3.71 4.32
CA ALA A 20 10.16 -4.13 5.48
C ALA A 20 11.67 -4.19 5.17
N ASP A 21 12.05 -4.72 4.00
CA ASP A 21 13.45 -4.80 3.54
C ASP A 21 14.06 -3.42 3.37
N VAL A 22 13.38 -2.52 2.65
CA VAL A 22 13.90 -1.16 2.41
C VAL A 22 14.03 -0.39 3.73
N CYS A 23 13.10 -0.57 4.67
CA CYS A 23 13.20 0.00 6.02
C CYS A 23 14.27 -0.62 6.91
N SER A 24 14.76 -1.83 6.58
CA SER A 24 15.80 -2.49 7.37
C SER A 24 17.21 -2.07 6.94
N ARG A 25 17.36 -1.58 5.70
CA ARG A 25 18.65 -1.09 5.18
C ARG A 25 19.03 0.24 5.83
N ALA A 26 20.23 0.31 6.41
CA ALA A 26 20.83 1.57 6.85
C ALA A 26 21.16 2.41 5.61
N GLY A 27 20.45 3.52 5.40
CA GLY A 27 20.61 4.37 4.21
C GLY A 27 19.33 5.09 3.79
N PHE A 28 18.16 4.64 4.24
CA PHE A 28 16.88 5.28 3.91
C PHE A 28 16.27 5.99 5.11
N GLY A 29 16.28 7.33 5.08
CA GLY A 29 15.65 8.18 6.08
C GLY A 29 16.21 8.04 7.50
N THR A 30 15.57 8.73 8.46
CA THR A 30 15.94 8.64 9.87
C THR A 30 15.49 7.31 10.48
N LYS A 31 16.04 6.95 11.65
CA LYS A 31 15.60 5.76 12.41
C LYS A 31 14.10 5.84 12.75
N ASP A 32 13.62 7.03 13.10
CA ASP A 32 12.21 7.29 13.40
C ASP A 32 11.30 7.08 12.19
N LEU A 33 11.70 7.55 11.01
CA LEU A 33 10.94 7.32 9.78
C LEU A 33 10.84 5.82 9.47
N ARG A 34 11.94 5.08 9.62
CA ARG A 34 11.96 3.62 9.42
C ARG A 34 11.06 2.88 10.42
N MET A 35 11.05 3.29 11.69
CA MET A 35 10.12 2.75 12.70
C MET A 35 8.67 3.07 12.37
N LYS A 36 8.38 4.30 11.94
CA LYS A 36 7.01 4.73 11.59
C LYS A 36 6.48 3.96 10.38
N VAL A 37 7.30 3.80 9.34
CA VAL A 37 6.96 2.97 8.18
C VAL A 37 6.75 1.50 8.60
N LYS A 38 7.63 0.95 9.43
CA LYS A 38 7.51 -0.43 9.94
C LYS A 38 6.22 -0.65 10.74
N SER A 39 5.82 0.33 11.56
CA SER A 39 4.55 0.32 12.29
C SER A 39 3.36 0.32 11.34
N ASN A 40 3.44 1.10 10.24
CA ASN A 40 2.41 1.14 9.22
C ASN A 40 2.32 -0.14 8.35
N ILE A 41 3.32 -1.03 8.33
CA ILE A 41 3.24 -2.32 7.60
C ILE A 41 2.06 -3.18 8.08
N LEU A 42 1.76 -3.19 9.38
CA LEU A 42 0.61 -3.92 9.91
C LEU A 42 -0.72 -3.35 9.42
N LYS A 43 -0.80 -2.02 9.31
CA LYS A 43 -1.97 -1.32 8.79
C LYS A 43 -2.13 -1.56 7.29
N LEU A 44 -1.04 -1.48 6.52
CA LEU A 44 -0.99 -1.85 5.10
C LEU A 44 -1.52 -3.27 4.88
N LYS A 45 -1.02 -4.28 5.62
CA LYS A 45 -1.55 -5.66 5.52
C LYS A 45 -3.05 -5.77 5.77
N THR A 46 -3.54 -4.98 6.72
CA THR A 46 -4.97 -4.94 7.06
C THR A 46 -5.77 -4.28 5.93
N ALA A 47 -5.32 -3.13 5.42
CA ALA A 47 -5.90 -2.42 4.30
C ALA A 47 -5.94 -3.29 3.03
N ASP A 48 -4.83 -3.96 2.74
CA ASP A 48 -4.69 -4.90 1.63
C ASP A 48 -5.73 -6.01 1.71
N THR A 49 -5.87 -6.64 2.89
CA THR A 49 -6.83 -7.72 3.10
C THR A 49 -8.27 -7.23 2.86
N LYS A 50 -8.59 -6.00 3.27
CA LYS A 50 -9.90 -5.40 3.00
C LYS A 50 -10.11 -5.11 1.51
N ALA A 51 -9.12 -4.55 0.81
CA ALA A 51 -9.20 -4.29 -0.63
C ALA A 51 -9.37 -5.58 -1.45
N ILE A 52 -8.67 -6.66 -1.08
CA ILE A 52 -8.87 -7.97 -1.72
C ILE A 52 -10.31 -8.47 -1.54
N LYS A 53 -10.82 -8.43 -0.30
CA LYS A 53 -12.18 -8.87 0.00
C LYS A 53 -13.20 -8.06 -0.80
N PHE A 54 -13.01 -6.74 -0.86
CA PHE A 54 -13.83 -5.84 -1.66
C PHE A 54 -13.81 -6.23 -3.15
N ARG A 55 -12.63 -6.26 -3.79
CA ARG A 55 -12.49 -6.59 -5.22
C ARG A 55 -12.90 -8.02 -5.57
N LYS A 56 -12.86 -8.95 -4.62
CA LYS A 56 -13.34 -10.32 -4.83
C LYS A 56 -14.86 -10.34 -4.95
N ASN A 57 -15.55 -9.61 -4.08
CA ASN A 57 -17.01 -9.57 -4.00
C ASN A 57 -17.65 -8.51 -4.92
N GLU A 58 -16.85 -7.63 -5.52
CA GLU A 58 -17.32 -6.64 -6.49
C GLU A 58 -17.93 -7.33 -7.73
N GLU A 59 -19.18 -7.02 -8.06
CA GLU A 59 -19.86 -7.54 -9.24
C GLU A 59 -19.63 -6.63 -10.45
N GLY A 60 -19.85 -7.14 -11.67
CA GLY A 60 -19.72 -6.32 -12.90
C GLY A 60 -18.30 -6.13 -13.45
N PHE A 61 -17.27 -6.71 -12.81
CA PHE A 61 -15.89 -6.71 -13.30
C PHE A 61 -15.32 -8.11 -13.48
N ASP A 62 -14.57 -8.31 -14.56
CA ASP A 62 -13.85 -9.56 -14.81
C ASP A 62 -12.61 -9.70 -13.89
N HIS A 63 -12.04 -10.91 -13.84
CA HIS A 63 -10.83 -11.20 -13.06
C HIS A 63 -9.61 -10.33 -13.42
N SER A 64 -9.43 -9.98 -14.70
CA SER A 64 -8.36 -9.11 -15.18
C SER A 64 -8.56 -7.69 -14.66
N GLN A 65 -9.75 -7.10 -14.89
CA GLN A 65 -10.11 -5.79 -14.37
C GLN A 65 -9.96 -5.71 -12.85
N LYS A 66 -10.46 -6.70 -12.10
CA LYS A 66 -10.30 -6.76 -10.64
C LYS A 66 -8.84 -6.79 -10.20
N SER A 67 -7.94 -7.33 -11.02
CA SER A 67 -6.51 -7.40 -10.71
C SER A 67 -5.81 -6.07 -10.97
N VAL A 68 -6.18 -5.37 -12.04
CA VAL A 68 -5.71 -3.99 -12.31
C VAL A 68 -6.21 -3.04 -11.23
N ASN A 69 -7.50 -3.13 -10.89
CA ASN A 69 -8.09 -2.32 -9.82
C ASN A 69 -7.41 -2.58 -8.48
N LEU A 70 -7.13 -3.85 -8.15
CA LEU A 70 -6.39 -4.19 -6.94
C LEU A 70 -4.97 -3.60 -6.92
N LYS A 71 -4.25 -3.56 -8.05
CA LYS A 71 -2.94 -2.88 -8.11
C LYS A 71 -3.09 -1.39 -7.79
N ASN A 72 -4.08 -0.72 -8.37
CA ASN A 72 -4.36 0.69 -8.11
C ASN A 72 -4.75 0.93 -6.64
N ASP A 73 -5.53 0.03 -6.05
CA ASP A 73 -5.89 0.11 -4.64
C ASP A 73 -4.66 0.07 -3.74
N LEU A 74 -3.67 -0.76 -4.07
CA LEU A 74 -2.45 -0.91 -3.28
C LEU A 74 -1.57 0.34 -3.30
N LEU A 75 -1.47 0.99 -4.47
CA LEU A 75 -0.81 2.30 -4.58
C LEU A 75 -1.53 3.38 -3.78
N ASN A 76 -2.86 3.32 -3.72
CA ASN A 76 -3.66 4.24 -2.91
C ASN A 76 -3.57 3.94 -1.42
N ILE A 77 -3.54 2.67 -1.02
CA ILE A 77 -3.35 2.23 0.37
C ILE A 77 -2.01 2.76 0.90
N LEU A 78 -0.97 2.70 0.08
CA LEU A 78 0.35 3.24 0.39
C LEU A 78 0.27 4.74 0.70
N GLN A 79 -0.34 5.52 -0.20
CA GLN A 79 -0.52 6.96 -0.02
C GLN A 79 -1.38 7.26 1.21
N HIS A 80 -2.49 6.56 1.36
CA HIS A 80 -3.43 6.69 2.47
C HIS A 80 -2.77 6.44 3.83
N GLU A 81 -2.02 5.36 4.00
CA GLU A 81 -1.34 5.04 5.28
C GLU A 81 -0.22 6.03 5.63
N PHE A 82 0.25 6.82 4.67
CA PHE A 82 1.20 7.91 4.88
C PHE A 82 0.53 9.30 4.85
N GLU A 83 -0.78 9.34 5.10
CA GLU A 83 -1.62 10.53 5.25
C GLU A 83 -1.69 11.42 3.98
N GLU A 84 -1.51 10.82 2.81
CA GLU A 84 -1.78 11.44 1.52
C GLU A 84 -3.20 11.08 1.06
N HIS A 85 -4.12 12.03 1.23
CA HIS A 85 -5.54 11.83 0.94
C HIS A 85 -6.02 12.60 -0.30
N GLU A 86 -5.19 13.44 -0.94
CA GLU A 86 -5.59 14.34 -2.03
C GLU A 86 -6.24 13.57 -3.21
N LYS A 87 -5.84 12.31 -3.42
CA LYS A 87 -6.37 11.43 -4.48
C LYS A 87 -6.91 10.11 -3.95
N CYS A 88 -7.32 10.06 -2.68
CA CYS A 88 -7.76 8.80 -2.07
C CYS A 88 -9.08 8.31 -2.70
N VAL A 89 -8.98 7.37 -3.65
CA VAL A 89 -10.16 6.78 -4.31
C VAL A 89 -10.80 5.65 -3.51
N LEU A 90 -10.21 5.27 -2.36
CA LEU A 90 -10.63 4.14 -1.53
C LEU A 90 -11.85 4.51 -0.66
N LYS A 91 -12.99 4.85 -1.26
CA LYS A 91 -14.21 5.25 -0.52
C LYS A 91 -14.72 4.17 0.46
N TYR A 92 -14.38 2.90 0.22
CA TYR A 92 -14.73 1.77 1.10
C TYR A 92 -13.73 1.53 2.24
N PHE A 93 -12.65 2.33 2.33
CA PHE A 93 -11.60 2.19 3.34
C PHE A 93 -11.25 3.53 4.02
N CYS A 94 -11.24 4.62 3.27
CA CYS A 94 -10.96 5.95 3.76
C CYS A 94 -12.21 6.56 4.40
N THR A 95 -12.29 6.49 5.72
CA THR A 95 -13.35 7.13 6.52
C THR A 95 -12.98 8.55 6.96
N LYS A 96 -11.76 9.00 6.66
CA LYS A 96 -11.25 10.29 7.10
C LYS A 96 -11.70 11.43 6.18
N THR A 97 -12.23 12.48 6.77
CA THR A 97 -12.52 13.77 6.12
C THR A 97 -11.36 14.77 6.27
N ALA A 98 -10.40 14.50 7.16
CA ALA A 98 -9.20 15.30 7.39
C ALA A 98 -8.01 14.40 7.83
N PRO A 99 -6.75 14.79 7.55
CA PRO A 99 -5.56 14.04 7.99
C PRO A 99 -5.40 14.11 9.53
N ASP A 100 -5.05 12.99 10.17
CA ASP A 100 -4.79 12.93 11.62
C ASP A 100 -3.34 13.30 11.97
N SER A 101 -2.47 13.33 10.97
CA SER A 101 -1.05 13.66 11.15
C SER A 101 -0.42 14.20 9.88
N ASP A 102 0.80 14.72 9.98
CA ASP A 102 1.54 15.25 8.84
C ASP A 102 1.68 14.23 7.71
N ASN A 103 1.44 14.69 6.48
CA ASN A 103 1.66 13.93 5.27
C ASN A 103 3.14 13.49 5.18
N LEU A 104 3.36 12.18 5.21
CA LEU A 104 4.70 11.60 5.17
C LEU A 104 5.19 11.35 3.74
N ILE A 105 4.32 11.42 2.72
CA ILE A 105 4.71 11.20 1.31
C ILE A 105 5.80 12.15 0.83
N PRO A 106 5.78 13.48 1.10
CA PRO A 106 6.88 14.37 0.76
C PRO A 106 8.21 13.93 1.38
N THR A 107 8.19 13.49 2.64
CA THR A 107 9.37 13.01 3.36
C THR A 107 9.88 11.70 2.76
N LEU A 108 8.98 10.79 2.40
CA LEU A 108 9.31 9.52 1.74
C LEU A 108 9.88 9.74 0.34
N LYS A 109 9.39 10.73 -0.40
CA LYS A 109 9.96 11.14 -1.70
C LYS A 109 11.37 11.73 -1.52
N LYS A 110 11.55 12.63 -0.55
CA LYS A 110 12.85 13.28 -0.27
C LYS A 110 13.94 12.29 0.11
N CYS A 111 13.61 11.20 0.81
CA CYS A 111 14.58 10.16 1.18
C CYS A 111 14.70 9.03 0.15
N GLY A 112 14.04 9.13 -1.01
CA GLY A 112 14.08 8.12 -2.08
C GLY A 112 13.31 6.84 -1.77
N LEU A 113 12.71 6.73 -0.58
CA LEU A 113 11.95 5.55 -0.17
C LEU A 113 10.69 5.39 -1.03
N TYR A 114 9.98 6.47 -1.32
CA TYR A 114 8.78 6.42 -2.16
C TYR A 114 9.10 5.92 -3.58
N GLN A 115 10.18 6.41 -4.20
CA GLN A 115 10.58 5.99 -5.55
C GLN A 115 10.90 4.50 -5.58
N LYS A 116 11.69 4.00 -4.62
CA LYS A 116 11.95 2.57 -4.49
C LYS A 116 10.68 1.75 -4.34
N LEU A 117 9.70 2.24 -3.57
CA LEU A 117 8.42 1.54 -3.42
C LEU A 117 7.60 1.53 -4.73
N MET A 118 7.74 2.55 -5.56
CA MET A 118 7.04 2.68 -6.86
C MET A 118 7.70 1.86 -7.98
N GLU A 119 9.01 1.60 -7.94
CA GLU A 119 9.75 0.79 -8.93
C GLU A 119 9.27 -0.68 -9.03
N PHE A 120 8.41 -1.14 -8.11
CA PHE A 120 8.00 -2.54 -7.99
C PHE A 120 6.62 -2.86 -8.59
N TRP A 121 5.96 -1.91 -9.26
CA TRP A 121 4.58 -2.03 -9.77
C TRP A 121 4.49 -2.18 -11.30
#